data_AF-A3D174-F1
#
_entry.id   AF-A3D174-F1
#
_cell.length_a   1.000
_cell.length_b   1.000
_cell.length_c   1.000
_cell.angle_alpha   90.00
_cell.angle_beta   90.00
_cell.angle_gamma   90.00
#
_symmetry.space_group_name_H-M   'P 1'
#
loop_
_entity.id
_entity.type
_entity.pdbx_description
1 polymer ?
#
loop_
_entity_poly.entity_id
_entity_poly.type
_entity_poly.pdbx_seq_one_letter_code
_entity_poly.pdbx_strand_id
1 'polypeptide(L)'
;MTDTSNTTIYELADQFIALANQLSQQEADVGKVGTALRFAAARFNAFEAAIKSADLGAEKESALEWFSSEFKEMLSDNLDDHIANPPILQEAVAEQADNSVQMFKG
;
A
#
# COMPACT_ATOMS: atom_id res chain seq x y z
N MET A 1 -25.30 22.56 -12.51
CA MET A 1 -24.93 21.14 -12.49
C MET A 1 -23.90 20.99 -11.38
N THR A 2 -24.32 20.52 -10.21
CA THR A 2 -23.41 20.26 -9.08
C THR A 2 -22.83 18.88 -9.30
N ASP A 3 -21.64 18.82 -9.87
CA ASP A 3 -20.89 17.58 -10.04
C ASP A 3 -20.32 17.18 -8.68
N THR A 4 -21.10 16.41 -7.91
CA THR A 4 -20.62 15.81 -6.66
C THR A 4 -19.93 14.50 -7.02
N SER A 5 -18.73 14.61 -7.61
CA SER A 5 -17.84 13.46 -7.75
C SER A 5 -17.40 13.03 -6.36
N ASN A 6 -18.13 12.07 -5.77
CA ASN A 6 -17.72 11.40 -4.54
C ASN A 6 -16.44 10.62 -4.84
N THR A 7 -15.30 11.16 -4.43
CA THR A 7 -14.01 10.45 -4.50
C THR A 7 -14.09 9.18 -3.68
N THR A 8 -13.75 8.05 -4.29
CA THR A 8 -13.72 6.74 -3.65
C THR A 8 -12.49 6.60 -2.76
N ILE A 9 -12.52 5.63 -1.83
CA ILE A 9 -11.35 5.29 -1.02
C ILE A 9 -10.14 4.87 -1.88
N TYR A 10 -10.39 4.24 -3.04
CA TYR A 10 -9.36 3.80 -3.98
C TYR A 10 -8.67 5.01 -4.63
N GLU A 11 -9.44 5.99 -5.11
CA GLU A 11 -8.88 7.21 -5.70
C GLU A 11 -8.10 8.06 -4.68
N LEU A 12 -8.46 8.00 -3.40
CA LEU A 12 -7.67 8.62 -2.33
C LEU A 12 -6.39 7.83 -2.05
N ALA A 13 -6.48 6.50 -1.97
CA ALA A 13 -5.31 5.64 -1.79
C ALA A 13 -4.29 5.82 -2.91
N ASP A 14 -4.74 5.91 -4.17
CA ASP A 14 -3.89 6.12 -5.34
C ASP A 14 -3.09 7.43 -5.24
N GLN A 15 -3.67 8.48 -4.67
CA GLN A 15 -2.95 9.74 -4.44
C GLN A 15 -1.81 9.58 -3.42
N PHE A 16 -2.03 8.82 -2.34
CA PHE A 16 -0.97 8.51 -1.37
C PHE A 16 0.12 7.63 -1.99
N ILE A 17 -0.25 6.65 -2.81
CA ILE A 17 0.69 5.79 -3.54
C ILE A 17 1.51 6.58 -4.56
N ALA A 18 0.89 7.49 -5.31
CA ALA A 18 1.59 8.35 -6.26
C ALA A 18 2.68 9.18 -5.57
N LEU A 19 2.37 9.75 -4.40
CA LEU A 19 3.35 10.47 -3.59
C LEU A 19 4.45 9.54 -3.05
N ALA A 20 4.10 8.35 -2.54
CA ALA A 20 5.08 7.37 -2.07
C ALA A 20 6.04 6.92 -3.19
N ASN A 21 5.54 6.75 -4.40
CA ASN A 21 6.36 6.42 -5.57
C ASN A 21 7.34 7.56 -5.91
N GLN A 22 6.88 8.80 -5.88
CA GLN A 22 7.74 9.97 -6.09
C GLN A 22 8.85 10.03 -5.02
N LEU A 23 8.50 9.87 -3.75
CA LEU A 23 9.47 9.90 -2.65
C LEU A 23 10.45 8.73 -2.72
N SER A 24 10.00 7.55 -3.15
CA SER A 24 10.87 6.38 -3.33
C SER A 24 11.94 6.61 -4.38
N GLN A 25 11.61 7.31 -5.47
CA GLN A 25 12.59 7.71 -6.48
C GLN A 25 13.57 8.77 -5.95
N GLN A 26 13.07 9.74 -5.17
CA GLN A 26 13.90 10.82 -4.60
C GLN A 26 14.88 10.32 -3.55
N GLU A 27 14.45 9.41 -2.68
CA GLU A 27 15.25 8.87 -1.59
C GLU A 27 16.09 7.65 -1.98
N ALA A 28 15.84 7.08 -3.17
CA ALA A 28 16.41 5.81 -3.63
C ALA A 28 16.26 4.66 -2.61
N ASP A 29 15.22 4.69 -1.78
CA ASP A 29 14.98 3.75 -0.68
C ASP A 29 13.47 3.55 -0.44
N VAL A 30 12.92 2.50 -1.05
CA VAL A 30 11.51 2.10 -0.88
C VAL A 30 11.21 1.69 0.56
N GLY A 31 12.18 1.12 1.29
CA GLY A 31 12.00 0.67 2.67
C GLY A 31 11.82 1.84 3.64
N LYS A 32 12.64 2.88 3.47
CA LYS A 32 12.53 4.15 4.20
C LYS A 32 11.19 4.83 3.94
N VAL A 33 10.78 4.93 2.67
CA VAL A 33 9.50 5.56 2.30
C VAL A 33 8.30 4.75 2.79
N GLY A 34 8.33 3.43 2.68
CA GLY A 34 7.29 2.56 3.23
C GLY A 34 7.16 2.69 4.76
N THR A 35 8.28 2.86 5.46
CA THR A 35 8.27 3.13 6.91
C THR A 35 7.69 4.50 7.23
N ALA A 36 8.04 5.53 6.45
CA ALA A 36 7.44 6.86 6.59
C ALA A 36 5.92 6.84 6.33
N LEU A 37 5.45 6.08 5.34
CA LEU A 37 4.03 5.95 5.02
C LEU A 37 3.25 5.29 6.18
N ARG A 38 3.77 4.19 6.76
CA ARG A 38 3.19 3.56 7.96
C ARG A 38 3.11 4.53 9.14
N PHE A 39 4.16 5.32 9.36
CA PHE A 39 4.18 6.32 10.43
C PHE A 39 3.19 7.46 10.18
N ALA A 40 3.05 7.91 8.93
CA ALA A 40 2.06 8.92 8.55
C ALA A 40 0.63 8.42 8.77
N ALA A 41 0.32 7.19 8.34
CA ALA A 41 -0.98 6.55 8.56
C ALA A 41 -1.31 6.45 10.06
N ALA A 42 -0.35 6.01 10.89
CA ALA A 42 -0.55 5.93 12.33
C ALA A 42 -0.89 7.30 12.96
N ARG A 43 -0.22 8.38 12.53
CA ARG A 43 -0.50 9.74 13.01
C ARG A 43 -1.88 10.24 12.57
N PHE A 44 -2.25 9.96 11.32
CA PHE A 44 -3.56 10.35 10.79
C PHE A 44 -4.69 9.61 11.50
N ASN A 45 -4.56 8.29 11.68
CA ASN A 45 -5.57 7.46 12.34
C ASN A 45 -5.68 7.78 13.85
N ALA A 46 -4.58 8.12 14.51
CA ALA A 46 -4.62 8.61 15.89
C ALA A 46 -5.39 9.95 16.00
N PHE A 47 -5.22 10.84 15.03
CA PHE A 47 -6.00 12.07 14.95
C PHE A 47 -7.48 11.79 14.63
N GLU A 48 -7.77 10.87 13.71
CA GLU A 48 -9.14 10.41 13.43
C GLU A 48 -9.84 9.89 14.69
N ALA A 49 -9.16 9.05 15.47
CA ALA A 49 -9.66 8.57 16.75
C ALA A 49 -9.96 9.73 17.71
N ALA A 50 -9.03 10.68 17.81
CA ALA A 50 -9.15 11.82 18.73
C ALA A 50 -10.34 12.74 18.39
N ILE A 51 -10.69 12.91 17.11
CA ILE A 51 -11.83 13.76 16.73
C ILE A 51 -13.18 13.03 16.77
N LYS A 52 -13.18 11.69 16.75
CA LYS A 52 -14.40 10.87 16.81
C LYS A 52 -14.76 10.42 18.22
N SER A 53 -13.77 10.36 19.11
CA SER A 53 -13.90 9.85 20.47
C SER A 53 -14.40 10.91 21.45
N ALA A 54 -15.26 10.51 22.40
CA ALA A 54 -15.65 11.36 23.53
C ALA A 54 -14.67 11.24 24.71
N ASP A 55 -14.03 10.07 24.86
CA ASP A 55 -12.97 9.79 25.83
C ASP A 55 -11.93 8.85 25.21
N LEU A 56 -10.96 9.45 24.52
CA LEU A 56 -9.90 8.69 23.85
C LEU A 56 -9.05 7.89 24.84
N GLY A 57 -8.96 8.33 26.11
CA GLY A 57 -8.23 7.61 27.14
C GLY A 57 -8.85 6.24 27.42
N ALA A 58 -10.18 6.20 27.57
CA ALA A 58 -10.93 4.96 27.76
C ALA A 58 -11.02 4.11 26.48
N GLU A 59 -11.08 4.75 25.31
CA GLU A 59 -11.29 4.06 24.02
C GLU A 59 -9.99 3.64 23.31
N LYS A 60 -8.82 4.05 23.83
CA LYS A 60 -7.51 3.85 23.18
C LYS A 60 -7.27 2.41 22.70
N GLU A 61 -7.49 1.42 23.57
CA GLU A 61 -7.24 0.02 23.23
C GLU A 61 -8.20 -0.49 22.16
N SER A 62 -9.46 -0.03 22.18
CA SER A 62 -10.45 -0.36 21.15
C SER A 62 -10.07 0.27 19.80
N ALA A 63 -9.59 1.52 19.81
CA ALA A 63 -9.09 2.17 18.61
C ALA A 63 -7.86 1.45 18.04
N LEU A 64 -6.89 1.08 18.89
CA LEU A 64 -5.71 0.33 18.46
C LEU A 64 -6.07 -1.00 17.80
N GLU A 65 -6.97 -1.77 18.41
CA GLU A 65 -7.44 -3.04 17.85
C GLU A 65 -8.11 -2.81 16.48
N TRP A 66 -9.04 -1.85 16.39
CA TRP A 66 -9.75 -1.56 15.15
C TRP A 66 -8.79 -1.17 14.02
N PHE A 67 -7.93 -0.17 14.23
CA PHE A 67 -7.03 0.32 13.17
C PHE A 67 -6.02 -0.74 12.73
N SER A 68 -5.52 -1.54 13.69
CA SER A 68 -4.55 -2.58 13.37
C SER A 68 -5.18 -3.79 12.66
N SER A 69 -6.42 -4.16 12.99
CA SER A 69 -7.15 -5.23 12.30
C SER A 69 -7.45 -4.83 10.85
N GLU A 70 -8.01 -3.64 10.61
CA GLU A 70 -8.31 -3.15 9.27
C GLU A 70 -7.05 -3.07 8.39
N PHE A 71 -5.95 -2.53 8.94
CA PHE A 71 -4.68 -2.50 8.23
C PHE A 71 -4.16 -3.89 7.91
N LYS A 72 -4.28 -4.83 8.85
CA LYS A 72 -3.85 -6.22 8.65
C LYS A 72 -4.65 -6.93 7.56
N GLU A 73 -5.96 -6.74 7.53
CA GLU A 73 -6.84 -7.32 6.50
C GLU A 73 -6.46 -6.80 5.11
N MET A 74 -6.41 -5.46 4.94
CA MET A 74 -5.99 -4.86 3.67
C MET A 74 -4.59 -5.30 3.24
N LEU A 75 -3.63 -5.37 4.17
CA LEU A 75 -2.28 -5.82 3.87
C LEU A 75 -2.27 -7.31 3.48
N SER A 76 -3.07 -8.15 4.13
CA SER A 76 -3.20 -9.57 3.80
C SER A 76 -3.68 -9.75 2.37
N ASP A 77 -4.75 -9.06 1.98
CA ASP A 77 -5.31 -9.15 0.63
C ASP A 77 -4.28 -8.74 -0.43
N ASN A 78 -3.55 -7.64 -0.20
CA ASN A 78 -2.52 -7.17 -1.13
C ASN A 78 -1.31 -8.13 -1.21
N LEU A 79 -0.96 -8.79 -0.10
CA LEU A 79 0.09 -9.80 -0.09
C LEU A 79 -0.35 -11.06 -0.84
N ASP A 80 -1.58 -11.51 -0.65
CA ASP A 80 -2.15 -12.64 -1.38
C ASP A 80 -2.19 -12.37 -2.89
N ASP A 81 -2.52 -11.14 -3.29
CA ASP A 81 -2.45 -10.71 -4.70
C ASP A 81 -1.03 -10.78 -5.26
N HIS A 82 -0.01 -10.38 -4.49
CA HIS A 82 1.40 -10.50 -4.89
C HIS A 82 1.92 -11.94 -4.87
N ILE A 83 1.36 -12.80 -4.02
CA ILE A 83 1.67 -14.24 -4.02
C ILE A 83 1.08 -14.89 -5.28
N ALA A 84 -0.16 -14.53 -5.64
CA ALA A 84 -0.81 -15.00 -6.86
C ALA A 84 -0.16 -14.42 -8.13
N ASN A 85 0.32 -13.18 -8.06
CA ASN A 85 0.90 -12.42 -9.17
C ASN A 85 2.26 -11.84 -8.76
N PRO A 86 3.31 -12.68 -8.66
CA PRO A 86 4.63 -12.20 -8.26
C PRO A 86 5.18 -11.19 -9.28
N PRO A 87 5.90 -10.15 -8.83
CA PRO A 87 6.52 -9.20 -9.73
C PRO A 87 7.50 -9.93 -10.65
N ILE A 88 7.40 -9.66 -11.95
CA ILE A 88 8.34 -10.20 -12.93
C ILE A 88 9.71 -9.57 -12.67
N LEU A 89 10.60 -10.32 -12.03
CA LEU A 89 12.00 -9.95 -11.92
C LEU A 89 12.62 -10.03 -13.31
N GLN A 90 13.25 -8.94 -13.76
CA GLN A 90 13.84 -8.81 -15.10
C GLN A 90 14.82 -9.95 -15.47
N GLU A 91 15.37 -10.65 -14.47
CA GLU A 91 16.26 -11.80 -14.64
C GLU A 91 15.54 -13.05 -15.18
N ALA A 92 14.29 -13.31 -14.79
CA ALA A 92 13.54 -14.50 -15.21
C ALA A 92 13.04 -14.42 -16.68
N VAL A 93 12.84 -13.20 -17.20
CA VAL A 93 12.43 -12.97 -18.59
C VAL A 93 13.60 -13.20 -19.55
N ALA A 94 14.83 -12.87 -19.13
CA ALA A 94 16.03 -13.10 -19.93
C ALA A 94 16.28 -14.60 -20.17
N GLU A 95 16.07 -15.44 -19.15
CA GLU A 95 16.23 -16.90 -19.23
C GLU A 95 15.14 -17.57 -20.09
N GLN A 96 13.89 -17.10 -20.02
CA GLN A 96 12.79 -17.62 -20.85
C GLN A 96 12.89 -17.17 -22.32
N ALA A 97 13.36 -15.95 -22.57
CA ALA A 97 13.64 -15.47 -23.93
C ALA A 97 14.78 -16.24 -24.59
N ASP A 98 15.85 -16.57 -23.86
CA ASP A 98 16.95 -17.37 -24.39
C ASP A 98 16.50 -18.81 -24.73
N ASN A 99 15.79 -19.47 -23.82
CA ASN A 99 15.29 -20.83 -24.05
C ASN A 99 14.27 -20.91 -25.20
N SER A 100 13.39 -19.93 -25.35
CA SER A 100 12.43 -19.90 -26.46
C SER A 100 13.12 -19.70 -27.82
N VAL A 101 14.16 -18.87 -27.91
CA VAL A 101 14.94 -18.68 -29.15
C VAL A 101 15.71 -19.94 -29.56
N GLN A 102 16.16 -20.74 -28.60
CA GLN A 102 16.87 -22.00 -28.87
C GLN A 102 15.95 -23.10 -29.44
N MET A 103 14.69 -23.16 -28.99
CA MET A 103 13.70 -24.16 -29.43
C MET A 103 13.25 -23.98 -30.90
N PHE A 104 13.37 -22.78 -31.47
CA PHE A 104 13.01 -22.51 -32.88
C PHE A 104 14.17 -22.71 -33.88
N LYS A 105 15.38 -23.03 -33.41
CA LYS A 105 16.57 -23.23 -34.25
C LYS A 105 16.96 -24.71 -34.44
N GLY A 106 16.12 -25.65 -34.00
CA GLY A 106 16.30 -27.11 -34.16
C GLY A 106 15.58 -27.67 -35.37
#